data_AF-A0A7T0BYJ5-F1
#
_entry.id   AF-A0A7T0BYJ5-F1
#
_cell.length_a   1.000
_cell.length_b   1.000
_cell.length_c   1.000
_cell.angle_alpha   90.00
_cell.angle_beta   90.00
_cell.angle_gamma   90.00
#
_symmetry.space_group_name_H-M   'P 1'
#
loop_
_entity.id
_entity.type
_entity.pdbx_description
1 polymer ?
#
loop_
_entity_poly.entity_id
_entity_poly.type
_entity_poly.pdbx_seq_one_letter_code
_entity_poly.pdbx_strand_id
1 'polypeptide(L)'
;MSDIQDEGKVWLRGQVKPLPAVKFEDSIVIPDLQYGEISTVWGVAQGLCVDVHIKEMKTRIARLFPKDIHGDSPGTLFSGFDNTKHADILAALPDNKAVLEKTFCGDDYGKVELMSPKTFFEFANLT
;
A
#
# COMPACT_ATOMS: atom_id res chain seq x y z
N MET A 1 -4.83 16.89 4.70
CA MET A 1 -4.12 15.80 4.02
C MET A 1 -3.79 14.80 5.10
N SER A 2 -4.20 13.55 4.93
CA SER A 2 -3.80 12.50 5.87
C SER A 2 -2.39 12.09 5.47
N ASP A 3 -1.39 12.55 6.21
CA ASP A 3 0.00 12.28 5.89
C ASP A 3 0.42 10.91 6.44
N ILE A 4 1.42 10.30 5.81
CA ILE A 4 2.10 9.14 6.36
C ILE A 4 2.82 9.61 7.63
N GLN A 5 2.45 9.02 8.77
CA GLN A 5 2.91 9.48 10.08
C GLN A 5 4.27 8.87 10.46
N ASP A 6 4.55 7.70 9.93
CA ASP A 6 5.77 6.93 10.20
C ASP A 6 5.93 5.85 9.13
N GLU A 7 7.14 5.33 8.95
CA GLU A 7 7.42 4.27 7.99
C GLU A 7 8.42 3.27 8.55
N GLY A 8 8.37 2.04 8.08
CA GLY A 8 9.28 1.03 8.56
C GLY A 8 9.00 -0.33 7.98
N LYS A 9 9.29 -1.36 8.77
CA LYS A 9 9.06 -2.75 8.41
C LYS A 9 8.26 -3.47 9.48
N VAL A 10 7.36 -4.33 9.05
CA VAL A 10 6.54 -5.20 9.90
C VAL A 10 6.89 -6.65 9.60
N TRP A 11 7.04 -7.46 10.63
CA TRP A 11 7.07 -8.91 10.49
C TRP A 11 5.65 -9.46 10.65
N LEU A 12 5.01 -9.83 9.53
CA LEU A 12 3.71 -10.51 9.57
C LEU A 12 3.87 -11.96 9.99
N ARG A 13 2.94 -12.47 10.81
CA ARG A 13 2.94 -13.87 11.22
C ARG A 13 2.84 -14.78 9.99
N GLY A 14 3.75 -15.75 9.89
CA GLY A 14 3.80 -16.69 8.76
C GLY A 14 4.62 -16.21 7.56
N GLN A 15 5.09 -14.96 7.56
CA GLN A 15 6.04 -14.48 6.56
C GLN A 15 7.49 -14.81 6.96
N VAL A 16 8.31 -15.08 5.95
CA VAL A 16 9.74 -15.45 6.12
C VAL A 16 10.66 -14.24 6.28
N LYS A 17 10.19 -13.04 5.93
CA LYS A 17 10.96 -11.79 6.03
C LYS A 17 10.01 -10.61 6.33
N PRO A 18 10.53 -9.52 6.94
CA PRO A 18 9.73 -8.35 7.21
C PRO A 18 9.38 -7.59 5.93
N LEU A 19 8.18 -7.00 5.89
CA LEU A 19 7.62 -6.27 4.75
C LEU A 19 7.64 -4.76 5.02
N PRO A 20 7.86 -3.93 3.98
CA PRO A 20 7.67 -2.48 4.10
C PRO A 20 6.25 -2.14 4.55
N ALA A 21 6.14 -1.18 5.45
CA ALA A 21 4.88 -0.76 6.03
C ALA A 21 4.90 0.73 6.36
N VAL A 22 3.72 1.33 6.41
CA VAL A 22 3.53 2.73 6.78
C VAL A 22 2.50 2.85 7.89
N LYS A 23 2.69 3.82 8.77
CA LYS A 23 1.69 4.25 9.75
C LYS A 23 0.80 5.29 9.06
N PHE A 24 -0.48 4.99 8.96
CA PHE A 24 -1.47 5.87 8.36
C PHE A 24 -2.72 5.90 9.25
N GLU A 25 -3.05 7.09 9.76
CA GLU A 25 -4.09 7.25 10.78
C GLU A 25 -3.87 6.28 11.96
N ASP A 26 -4.89 5.58 12.41
CA ASP A 26 -4.77 4.62 13.51
C ASP A 26 -4.24 3.25 13.10
N SER A 27 -3.92 3.04 11.82
CA SER A 27 -3.57 1.73 11.27
C SER A 27 -2.14 1.63 10.76
N ILE A 28 -1.61 0.40 10.79
CA ILE A 28 -0.39 0.04 10.07
C ILE A 28 -0.81 -0.61 8.76
N VAL A 29 -0.37 -0.04 7.65
CA VAL A 29 -0.70 -0.51 6.31
C VAL A 29 0.53 -1.15 5.69
N ILE A 30 0.36 -2.30 5.07
CA ILE A 30 1.36 -2.93 4.21
C ILE A 30 0.91 -2.70 2.76
N PRO A 31 1.53 -1.74 2.04
CA PRO A 31 1.04 -1.29 0.73
C PRO A 31 1.10 -2.38 -0.35
N ASP A 32 2.08 -3.27 -0.24
CA ASP A 32 2.24 -4.42 -1.11
C ASP A 32 2.82 -5.62 -0.37
N LEU A 33 2.32 -6.82 -0.71
CA LEU A 33 2.78 -8.09 -0.15
C LEU A 33 3.84 -8.75 -1.02
N GLN A 34 3.83 -8.42 -2.32
CA GLN A 34 4.84 -8.88 -3.24
C GLN A 34 6.00 -7.91 -3.14
N TYR A 35 7.23 -8.42 -3.24
CA TYR A 35 8.43 -7.58 -3.22
C TYR A 35 8.60 -6.79 -4.53
N GLY A 36 7.49 -6.42 -5.17
CA GLY A 36 7.48 -5.52 -6.30
C GLY A 36 8.00 -4.15 -5.87
N GLU A 37 8.52 -3.39 -6.82
CA GLU A 37 8.85 -2.00 -6.59
C GLU A 37 7.55 -1.23 -6.31
N ILE A 38 7.22 -1.05 -5.03
CA ILE A 38 6.25 -0.04 -4.61
C ILE A 38 6.75 1.27 -5.20
N SER A 39 6.03 1.77 -6.20
CA SER A 39 6.52 2.87 -7.00
C SER A 39 6.24 4.19 -6.30
N THR A 40 5.07 4.31 -5.67
CA THR A 40 4.73 5.49 -4.86
C THR A 40 3.59 5.16 -3.88
N VAL A 41 3.66 5.73 -2.67
CA VAL A 41 2.58 5.72 -1.67
C VAL A 41 2.33 7.16 -1.22
N TRP A 42 1.06 7.58 -1.14
CA TRP A 42 0.71 8.92 -0.67
C TRP A 42 -0.70 8.97 -0.10
N GLY A 43 -0.94 9.90 0.83
CA GLY A 43 -2.26 10.12 1.39
C GLY A 43 -3.11 11.13 0.60
N VAL A 44 -4.41 10.87 0.55
CA VAL A 44 -5.47 11.75 0.02
C VAL A 44 -6.59 11.87 1.06
N ALA A 45 -7.65 12.64 0.77
CA ALA A 45 -8.76 12.81 1.72
C ALA A 45 -9.52 11.50 2.00
N GLN A 46 -9.62 10.64 0.98
CA GLN A 46 -10.33 9.37 0.99
C GLN A 46 -9.55 8.25 1.69
N GLY A 47 -8.21 8.36 1.76
CA GLY A 47 -7.36 7.28 2.25
C GLY A 47 -5.92 7.34 1.76
N LEU A 48 -5.24 6.19 1.77
CA LEU A 48 -3.87 6.00 1.32
C LEU A 48 -3.85 5.37 -0.07
N CYS A 49 -3.30 6.09 -1.03
CA CYS A 49 -3.08 5.63 -2.40
C CYS A 49 -1.76 4.88 -2.52
N VAL A 50 -1.76 3.75 -3.23
CA VAL A 50 -0.59 2.92 -3.51
C VAL A 50 -0.52 2.61 -5.00
N ASP A 51 0.57 3.02 -5.64
CA ASP A 51 0.89 2.68 -7.02
C ASP A 51 1.98 1.61 -7.05
N VAL A 52 1.62 0.42 -7.56
CA VAL A 52 2.54 -0.70 -7.74
C VAL A 52 2.80 -0.89 -9.23
N HIS A 53 4.02 -0.62 -9.67
CA HIS A 53 4.42 -0.71 -11.08
C HIS A 53 5.41 -1.86 -11.28
N ILE A 54 4.93 -2.97 -11.85
CA ILE A 54 5.72 -4.17 -12.13
C ILE A 54 5.96 -4.24 -13.65
N LYS A 55 7.02 -3.57 -14.10
CA LYS A 55 7.33 -3.42 -15.53
C LYS A 55 7.62 -4.75 -16.21
N GLU A 56 8.33 -5.65 -15.53
CA GLU A 56 8.69 -6.97 -16.03
C GLU A 56 7.46 -7.81 -16.36
N MET A 57 6.39 -7.63 -15.57
CA MET A 57 5.11 -8.32 -15.75
C MET A 57 4.11 -7.50 -16.57
N LYS A 58 4.51 -6.33 -17.11
CA LYS A 58 3.61 -5.37 -17.77
C LYS A 58 2.33 -5.18 -16.97
N THR A 59 2.47 -4.92 -15.67
CA THR A 59 1.35 -4.82 -14.74
C THR A 59 1.51 -3.55 -13.91
N ARG A 60 0.43 -2.78 -13.77
CA ARG A 60 0.36 -1.64 -12.87
C ARG A 60 -0.94 -1.71 -12.07
N ILE A 61 -0.84 -1.53 -10.76
CA ILE A 61 -1.94 -1.72 -9.81
C ILE A 61 -2.12 -0.42 -9.03
N ALA A 62 -3.33 0.11 -9.04
CA ALA A 62 -3.74 1.19 -8.16
C ALA A 62 -4.53 0.62 -6.99
N ARG A 63 -4.14 0.95 -5.75
CA ARG A 63 -4.90 0.59 -4.54
C ARG A 63 -5.25 1.84 -3.73
N LEU A 64 -6.45 1.88 -3.19
CA LEU A 64 -6.87 2.86 -2.19
C LEU A 64 -7.25 2.11 -0.90
N PHE A 65 -6.46 2.33 0.14
CA PHE A 65 -6.79 1.93 1.50
C PHE A 65 -7.61 3.04 2.14
N PRO A 66 -8.88 2.82 2.54
CA PRO A 66 -9.72 3.86 3.09
C PRO A 66 -9.16 4.41 4.40
N LYS A 67 -9.51 5.66 4.72
CA LYS A 67 -9.00 6.38 5.90
C LYS A 67 -9.24 5.64 7.23
N ASP A 68 -10.38 4.99 7.36
CA ASP A 68 -10.82 4.21 8.51
C ASP A 68 -10.50 2.72 8.38
N ILE A 69 -9.56 2.34 7.51
CA ILE A 69 -9.16 0.95 7.37
C ILE A 69 -8.64 0.41 8.70
N HIS A 70 -9.08 -0.79 9.07
CA HIS A 70 -8.56 -1.52 10.21
C HIS A 70 -7.77 -2.73 9.74
N GLY A 71 -6.63 -2.97 10.37
CA GLY A 71 -5.86 -4.18 10.15
C GLY A 71 -6.51 -5.41 10.76
N ASP A 72 -6.34 -6.55 10.09
CA ASP A 72 -6.82 -7.86 10.54
C ASP A 72 -5.68 -8.90 10.60
N SER A 73 -4.49 -8.54 10.11
CA SER A 73 -3.39 -9.46 9.94
C SER A 73 -2.33 -9.28 11.02
N PRO A 74 -2.14 -10.28 11.91
CA PRO A 74 -1.25 -10.13 13.06
C PRO A 74 0.22 -10.05 12.65
N GLY A 75 0.94 -9.12 13.26
CA GLY A 75 2.38 -8.97 13.09
C GLY A 75 2.99 -8.12 14.20
N THR A 76 4.29 -7.83 14.06
CA THR A 76 5.04 -7.02 15.01
C THR A 76 5.87 -5.97 14.25
N LEU A 77 5.94 -4.74 14.80
CA LEU A 77 6.84 -3.72 14.27
C LEU A 77 8.30 -4.18 14.39
N PHE A 78 9.04 -4.20 13.28
CA PHE A 78 10.40 -4.75 13.21
C PHE A 78 11.49 -3.67 13.26
N SER A 79 11.44 -2.68 12.37
CA SER A 79 12.47 -1.62 12.28
C SER A 79 11.92 -0.36 11.59
N GLY A 80 12.51 0.80 11.85
CA GLY A 80 12.27 2.06 11.11
C GLY A 80 11.17 2.95 11.69
N PHE A 81 10.21 2.37 12.40
CA PHE A 81 9.14 3.08 13.09
C PHE A 81 9.70 3.91 14.27
N ASP A 82 10.24 5.09 13.98
CA ASP A 82 10.93 5.95 14.95
C ASP A 82 9.93 6.69 15.86
N ASN A 83 8.71 6.92 15.37
CA ASN A 83 7.66 7.67 16.07
C ASN A 83 6.51 6.77 16.57
N THR A 84 6.55 5.48 16.22
CA THR A 84 5.55 4.49 16.62
C THR A 84 6.16 3.50 17.61
N LYS A 85 5.55 3.39 18.79
CA LYS A 85 6.02 2.47 19.83
C LYS A 85 5.97 1.01 19.34
N HIS A 86 7.08 0.29 19.46
CA HIS A 86 7.13 -1.16 19.19
C HIS A 86 6.06 -1.91 19.98
N ALA A 87 5.14 -2.54 19.26
CA ALA A 87 4.05 -3.34 19.79
C ALA A 87 3.64 -4.42 18.78
N ASP A 88 2.89 -5.41 19.26
CA ASP A 88 2.11 -6.29 18.39
C ASP A 88 0.97 -5.48 17.77
N ILE A 89 0.72 -5.73 16.48
CA ILE A 89 -0.21 -4.97 15.68
C ILE A 89 -1.09 -5.90 14.84
N LEU A 90 -2.21 -5.35 14.37
CA LEU A 90 -2.94 -5.87 13.23
C LEU A 90 -2.67 -4.94 12.04
N ALA A 91 -2.06 -5.47 10.99
CA ALA A 91 -1.76 -4.74 9.77
C ALA A 91 -2.93 -4.85 8.79
N ALA A 92 -3.18 -3.77 8.06
CA ALA A 92 -4.07 -3.76 6.91
C ALA A 92 -3.28 -4.16 5.65
N LEU A 93 -3.77 -5.19 4.97
CA LEU A 93 -3.13 -5.78 3.79
C LEU A 93 -3.91 -5.46 2.51
N PRO A 94 -3.31 -5.62 1.33
CA PRO A 94 -4.00 -5.39 0.04
C PRO A 94 -5.22 -6.29 -0.21
N ASP A 95 -5.29 -7.47 0.41
CA ASP A 95 -6.41 -8.41 0.30
C ASP A 95 -7.56 -8.11 1.27
N ASN A 96 -7.42 -7.06 2.09
CA ASN A 96 -8.51 -6.57 2.93
C ASN A 96 -9.68 -6.08 2.05
N LYS A 97 -10.90 -6.54 2.37
CA LYS A 97 -12.11 -6.27 1.56
C LYS A 97 -12.46 -4.78 1.43
N ALA A 98 -11.97 -3.93 2.33
CA ALA A 98 -12.20 -2.50 2.28
C ALA A 98 -11.27 -1.78 1.27
N VAL A 99 -10.20 -2.44 0.82
CA VAL A 99 -9.25 -1.89 -0.15
C VAL A 99 -9.88 -1.92 -1.53
N LEU A 100 -9.92 -0.75 -2.18
CA LEU A 100 -10.30 -0.65 -3.59
C LEU A 100 -9.06 -0.88 -4.45
N GLU A 101 -9.13 -1.80 -5.39
CA GLU A 101 -8.02 -2.13 -6.29
C GLU A 101 -8.46 -2.08 -7.74
N LYS A 102 -7.57 -1.58 -8.61
CA LYS A 102 -7.70 -1.73 -10.05
C LYS A 102 -6.36 -2.11 -10.66
N THR A 103 -6.37 -3.20 -11.42
CA THR A 103 -5.19 -3.78 -12.05
C THR A 103 -5.26 -3.59 -13.57
N PHE A 104 -4.15 -3.12 -14.14
CA PHE A 104 -3.95 -2.99 -15.59
C PHE A 104 -2.79 -3.87 -16.00
N CYS A 105 -3.05 -4.85 -16.86
CA CYS A 105 -2.04 -5.80 -17.33
C CYS A 105 -2.14 -6.04 -18.83
N GLY A 106 -1.08 -6.58 -19.44
CA GLY A 106 -1.08 -6.94 -20.86
C GLY A 106 -1.29 -5.74 -21.78
N ASP A 107 -2.31 -5.80 -22.64
CA ASP A 107 -2.60 -4.73 -23.62
C ASP A 107 -3.08 -3.43 -22.96
N ASP A 108 -3.74 -3.53 -21.81
CA ASP A 108 -4.21 -2.36 -21.05
C ASP A 108 -3.08 -1.63 -20.33
N TYR A 109 -1.98 -2.32 -20.03
CA TYR A 109 -0.82 -1.74 -19.37
C TYR A 109 -0.15 -0.64 -20.21
N GLY A 110 -0.07 -0.81 -21.54
CA GLY A 110 0.54 0.19 -22.42
C GLY A 110 -0.16 1.55 -22.37
N LYS A 111 -1.44 1.58 -21.96
CA LYS A 111 -2.21 2.82 -21.78
C LYS A 111 -1.77 3.59 -20.53
N VAL A 112 -1.30 2.89 -19.50
CA VAL A 112 -0.98 3.46 -18.17
C VAL A 112 0.51 3.47 -17.86
N GLU A 113 1.35 2.80 -18.66
CA GLU A 113 2.79 2.62 -18.40
C GLU A 113 3.53 3.93 -18.12
N LEU A 114 3.28 4.96 -18.94
CA LEU A 114 4.00 6.24 -18.86
C LEU A 114 3.25 7.30 -18.05
N MET A 115 2.10 6.97 -17.47
CA MET A 115 1.33 7.91 -16.66
C MET A 115 2.06 8.22 -15.35
N SER A 116 1.98 9.47 -14.89
CA SER A 116 2.37 9.80 -13.51
C SER A 116 1.45 9.07 -12.52
N PRO A 117 1.89 8.78 -11.27
CA PRO A 117 1.05 8.11 -10.28
C PRO A 117 -0.31 8.80 -10.07
N LYS A 118 -0.34 10.14 -10.06
CA LYS A 118 -1.59 10.91 -9.90
C LYS A 118 -2.54 10.73 -11.09
N THR A 119 -2.02 10.92 -12.31
CA THR A 119 -2.80 10.74 -13.55
C THR A 119 -3.31 9.31 -13.68
N PHE A 120 -2.51 8.32 -13.26
CA PHE A 120 -2.89 6.93 -13.24
C PHE A 120 -4.07 6.67 -12.29
N PHE A 121 -4.06 7.25 -11.08
CA PHE A 121 -5.16 7.10 -10.11
C PHE A 121 -6.47 7.75 -10.57
N GLU A 122 -6.38 8.92 -11.22
CA GLU A 122 -7.53 9.57 -11.86
C GLU A 122 -8.11 8.65 -12.95
N PHE A 123 -7.26 8.09 -13.82
CA PHE A 123 -7.68 7.14 -14.86
C PHE A 123 -8.24 5.83 -14.28
N ALA A 124 -7.75 5.40 -13.12
CA ALA A 124 -8.25 4.21 -12.43
C ALA A 124 -9.66 4.43 -11.85
N ASN A 125 -10.12 5.67 -11.69
CA ASN A 125 -11.35 6.06 -10.98
C ASN A 125 -11.33 5.63 -9.50
N LEU A 126 -10.19 5.81 -8.82
CA LEU A 126 -10.00 5.47 -7.39
C LEU A 126 -9.84 6.70 -6.48
N THR A 127 -10.10 7.91 -6.99
CA THR A 127 -10.02 9.18 -6.23
C THR A 127 -11.22 10.06 -6.50
#